data_AF-A0A4R2ITB7-F1
#
_entry.id   AF-A0A4R2ITB7-F1
#
_cell.length_a   1.000
_cell.length_b   1.000
_cell.length_c   1.000
_cell.angle_alpha   90.00
_cell.angle_beta   90.00
_cell.angle_gamma   90.00
#
_symmetry.space_group_name_H-M   'P 1'
#
loop_
_entity.id
_entity.type
_entity.pdbx_description
1 polymer ?
#
loop_
_entity_poly.entity_id
_entity_poly.type
_entity_poly.pdbx_seq_one_letter_code
_entity_poly.pdbx_strand_id
1 'polypeptide(L)'
;MAGELTLRPIEVGDVDAVQELIESDPGYTERITGYPPGPADAQSLLMMRPEQLDEDAKVVLGAFQDGRLAAVVDLLRGYPNDHTAFIGLLEVHWNHQGIGLGKATYELVQQYVETHWPEVRTLRLAVVDTNAHVATGFWLRQGFEPTGEERPYKYDRLESTARLYEKRLTWTHPDLVVRESAIAGQGLYATKPIAKGTVVAQLSGHKATTAELKELLKNPPVDSITIDDDEHLVLSNDPRPPIAYGNHSCDPNLWWIDAVTLEARRDIAAGDEVTSDYGTSTGVDFEMRCTCGSALCRGVVTGEDWKRPELQERYGDHWIPMLLRKQRGS
;
A
#
# COMPACT_ATOMS: atom_id res chain seq x y z
N MET A 1 32.82 4.22 6.09
CA MET A 1 31.37 4.39 5.86
C MET A 1 30.88 3.09 5.26
N ALA A 2 29.82 2.50 5.79
CA ALA A 2 29.28 1.28 5.21
C ALA A 2 28.72 1.60 3.81
N GLY A 3 28.86 0.67 2.84
CA GLY A 3 28.37 0.87 1.49
C GLY A 3 26.85 1.04 1.42
N GLU A 4 26.35 1.49 0.27
CA GLU A 4 24.92 1.57 -0.01
C GLU A 4 24.29 0.16 -0.02
N LEU A 5 23.10 0.03 0.56
CA LEU A 5 22.33 -1.21 0.52
C LEU A 5 21.60 -1.31 -0.83
N THR A 6 21.76 -2.42 -1.53
CA THR A 6 21.13 -2.65 -2.83
C THR A 6 20.29 -3.93 -2.81
N LEU A 7 19.14 -3.93 -3.48
CA LEU A 7 18.25 -5.09 -3.55
C LEU A 7 18.25 -5.67 -4.96
N ARG A 8 18.51 -6.98 -5.09
CA ARG A 8 18.47 -7.69 -6.37
C ARG A 8 18.00 -9.14 -6.20
N PRO A 9 17.50 -9.80 -7.26
CA PRO A 9 17.26 -11.24 -7.23
C PRO A 9 18.49 -12.04 -6.82
N ILE A 10 18.25 -13.09 -6.03
CA ILE A 10 19.25 -14.11 -5.70
C ILE A 10 19.55 -14.95 -6.93
N GLU A 11 20.83 -15.15 -7.21
CA GLU A 11 21.32 -15.99 -8.31
C GLU A 11 21.86 -17.32 -7.77
N VAL A 12 22.13 -18.28 -8.66
CA VAL A 12 22.70 -19.60 -8.29
C VAL A 12 24.02 -19.46 -7.51
N GLY A 13 24.81 -18.44 -7.82
CA GLY A 13 26.08 -18.17 -7.12
C GLY A 13 25.93 -17.63 -5.69
N ASP A 14 24.73 -17.20 -5.29
CA ASP A 14 24.48 -16.63 -3.96
C ASP A 14 23.94 -17.68 -2.97
N VAL A 15 23.64 -18.91 -3.41
CA VAL A 15 22.97 -19.95 -2.59
C VAL A 15 23.73 -20.23 -1.28
N ASP A 16 25.06 -20.31 -1.34
CA ASP A 16 25.89 -20.54 -0.15
C ASP A 16 25.78 -19.37 0.85
N ALA A 17 25.70 -18.12 0.34
CA ALA A 17 25.53 -16.95 1.19
C ALA A 17 24.13 -16.88 1.81
N VAL A 18 23.09 -17.34 1.09
CA VAL A 18 21.74 -17.47 1.64
C VAL A 18 21.72 -18.54 2.73
N GLN A 19 22.39 -19.68 2.53
CA GLN A 19 22.49 -20.74 3.53
C GLN A 19 23.23 -20.26 4.78
N GLU A 20 24.37 -19.57 4.63
CA GLU A 20 25.11 -18.95 5.74
C GLU A 20 24.22 -17.95 6.52
N LEU A 21 23.43 -17.15 5.81
CA LEU A 21 22.53 -16.18 6.44
C LEU A 21 21.46 -16.86 7.31
N ILE A 22 20.78 -17.89 6.78
CA ILE A 22 19.76 -18.66 7.52
C ILE A 22 20.41 -19.35 8.73
N GLU A 23 21.61 -19.90 8.57
CA GLU A 23 22.36 -20.52 9.67
C GLU A 23 22.84 -19.50 10.73
N SER A 24 22.93 -18.22 10.38
CA SER A 24 23.37 -17.16 11.30
C SER A 24 22.34 -16.84 12.38
N ASP A 25 21.04 -17.02 12.12
CA ASP A 25 19.94 -16.83 13.08
C ASP A 25 19.11 -18.13 13.24
N PRO A 26 19.67 -19.17 13.88
CA PRO A 26 18.96 -20.44 14.07
C PRO A 26 17.68 -20.26 14.89
N GLY A 27 17.59 -19.19 15.68
CA GLY A 27 16.42 -18.89 16.49
C GLY A 27 15.17 -18.64 15.64
N TYR A 28 15.29 -18.02 14.47
CA TYR A 28 14.15 -17.84 13.56
C TYR A 28 13.60 -19.22 13.12
N THR A 29 14.46 -20.05 12.53
CA THR A 29 14.08 -21.38 12.02
C THR A 29 13.52 -22.27 13.13
N GLU A 30 14.12 -22.27 14.32
CA GLU A 30 13.61 -23.02 15.47
C GLU A 30 12.21 -22.56 15.88
N ARG A 31 11.95 -21.24 15.89
CA ARG A 31 10.62 -20.70 16.22
C ARG A 31 9.57 -21.11 15.19
N ILE A 32 9.90 -21.14 13.89
CA ILE A 32 8.92 -21.41 12.83
C ILE A 32 8.81 -22.89 12.42
N THR A 33 9.78 -23.74 12.74
CA THR A 33 9.79 -25.16 12.33
C THR A 33 9.90 -26.14 13.50
N GLY A 34 10.41 -25.69 14.65
CA GLY A 34 10.75 -26.55 15.78
C GLY A 34 12.11 -27.26 15.63
N TYR A 35 12.87 -26.96 14.57
CA TYR A 35 14.18 -27.56 14.27
C TYR A 35 15.21 -26.46 13.98
N PRO A 36 16.51 -26.72 14.22
CA PRO A 36 17.57 -25.84 13.74
C PRO A 36 17.63 -25.84 12.20
N PRO A 37 18.28 -24.84 11.57
CA PRO A 37 18.50 -24.81 10.13
C PRO A 37 19.09 -26.10 9.58
N GLY A 38 18.53 -26.59 8.47
CA GLY A 38 19.00 -27.73 7.71
C GLY A 38 19.92 -27.32 6.55
N PRO A 39 20.75 -28.24 6.03
CA PRO A 39 21.75 -27.94 4.99
C PRO A 39 21.16 -27.63 3.60
N ALA A 40 19.84 -27.66 3.45
CA ALA A 40 19.13 -27.43 2.19
C ALA A 40 18.03 -26.36 2.32
N ASP A 41 18.04 -25.56 3.40
CA ASP A 41 17.01 -24.55 3.66
C ASP A 41 17.06 -23.43 2.62
N ALA A 42 18.25 -22.99 2.21
CA ALA A 42 18.40 -22.01 1.12
C ALA A 42 17.78 -22.52 -0.19
N GLN A 43 18.05 -23.77 -0.57
CA GLN A 43 17.47 -24.36 -1.77
C GLN A 43 15.94 -24.47 -1.66
N SER A 44 15.45 -24.85 -0.48
CA SER A 44 14.01 -24.96 -0.22
C SER A 44 13.33 -23.60 -0.29
N LEU A 45 13.94 -22.54 0.25
CA LEU A 45 13.46 -21.16 0.16
C LEU A 45 13.32 -20.71 -1.29
N LEU A 46 14.27 -21.03 -2.16
CA LEU A 46 14.25 -20.66 -3.58
C LEU A 46 13.17 -21.40 -4.37
N MET A 47 12.84 -22.63 -3.97
CA MET A 47 11.94 -23.51 -4.75
C MET A 47 10.50 -23.55 -4.25
N MET A 48 10.27 -23.42 -2.93
CA MET A 48 8.95 -23.61 -2.35
C MET A 48 8.02 -22.43 -2.67
N ARG A 49 6.87 -22.74 -3.28
CA ARG A 49 5.78 -21.82 -3.59
C ARG A 49 4.45 -22.58 -3.57
N PRO A 50 3.30 -21.89 -3.36
CA PRO A 50 1.99 -22.48 -3.58
C PRO A 50 1.87 -23.09 -4.98
N GLU A 51 1.35 -24.31 -5.09
CA GLU A 51 1.24 -25.07 -6.35
C GLU A 51 0.40 -24.35 -7.42
N GLN A 52 -0.52 -23.47 -7.00
CA GLN A 52 -1.44 -22.76 -7.88
C GLN A 52 -0.83 -21.53 -8.55
N LEU A 53 0.32 -21.04 -8.07
CA LEU A 53 0.98 -19.89 -8.67
C LEU A 53 1.80 -20.32 -9.89
N ASP A 54 2.24 -19.37 -10.71
CA ASP A 54 3.24 -19.61 -11.74
C ASP A 54 4.66 -19.57 -11.15
N GLU A 55 5.66 -20.08 -11.87
CA GLU A 55 7.06 -20.05 -11.41
C GLU A 55 7.60 -18.62 -11.29
N ASP A 56 7.22 -17.74 -12.22
CA ASP A 56 7.63 -16.33 -12.25
C ASP A 56 6.86 -15.47 -11.23
N ALA A 57 5.88 -16.03 -10.53
CA ALA A 57 5.19 -15.37 -9.44
C ALA A 57 6.04 -15.30 -8.17
N LYS A 58 7.09 -16.13 -8.05
CA LYS A 58 8.00 -16.11 -6.91
C LYS A 58 9.31 -15.41 -7.26
N VAL A 59 9.78 -14.54 -6.36
CA VAL A 59 11.13 -14.00 -6.42
C VAL A 59 11.74 -14.00 -5.02
N VAL A 60 12.99 -14.45 -4.92
CA VAL A 60 13.80 -14.30 -3.72
C VAL A 60 14.82 -13.21 -3.98
N LEU A 61 14.79 -12.16 -3.15
CA LEU A 61 15.65 -10.98 -3.26
C LEU A 61 16.70 -11.02 -2.14
N GLY A 62 17.92 -10.63 -2.46
CA GLY A 62 18.98 -10.36 -1.50
C GLY A 62 19.23 -8.87 -1.36
N ALA A 63 19.34 -8.40 -0.12
CA ALA A 63 19.83 -7.07 0.20
C ALA A 63 21.35 -7.15 0.44
N PHE A 64 22.13 -6.51 -0.42
CA PHE A 64 23.59 -6.57 -0.42
C PHE A 64 24.20 -5.25 0.02
N GLN A 65 25.20 -5.34 0.91
CA GLN A 65 26.01 -4.21 1.36
C GLN A 65 27.49 -4.58 1.20
N ASP A 66 28.24 -3.77 0.46
CA ASP A 66 29.66 -4.03 0.16
C ASP A 66 29.93 -5.44 -0.43
N GLY A 67 28.99 -5.93 -1.25
CA GLY A 67 29.04 -7.26 -1.88
C GLY A 67 28.69 -8.43 -0.96
N ARG A 68 28.32 -8.18 0.30
CA ARG A 68 27.90 -9.21 1.26
C ARG A 68 26.38 -9.24 1.38
N LEU A 69 25.81 -10.44 1.44
CA LEU A 69 24.38 -10.61 1.68
C LEU A 69 24.06 -10.25 3.13
N ALA A 70 23.20 -9.25 3.32
CA ALA A 70 22.86 -8.70 4.62
C ALA A 70 21.43 -9.07 5.05
N ALA A 71 20.53 -9.27 4.07
CA ALA A 71 19.18 -9.79 4.30
C ALA A 71 18.69 -10.58 3.08
N VAL A 72 17.76 -11.51 3.30
CA VAL A 72 17.05 -12.24 2.24
C VAL A 72 15.54 -12.04 2.40
N VAL A 73 14.83 -11.92 1.27
CA VAL A 73 13.39 -11.66 1.22
C VAL A 73 12.75 -12.60 0.22
N ASP A 74 11.69 -13.30 0.62
CA ASP A 74 10.85 -14.09 -0.27
C ASP A 74 9.54 -13.36 -0.56
N LEU A 75 9.23 -13.21 -1.85
CA LEU A 75 8.02 -12.54 -2.33
C LEU A 75 7.24 -13.43 -3.29
N LEU A 76 5.93 -13.44 -3.13
CA LEU A 76 4.97 -14.05 -4.05
C LEU A 76 4.05 -12.97 -4.63
N ARG A 77 4.08 -12.77 -5.95
CA ARG A 77 3.16 -11.92 -6.69
C ARG A 77 1.83 -12.63 -6.92
N GLY A 78 0.73 -11.91 -6.83
CA GLY A 78 -0.59 -12.44 -7.17
C GLY A 78 -1.18 -13.37 -6.10
N TYR A 79 -0.72 -13.27 -4.84
CA TYR A 79 -1.19 -14.14 -3.76
C TYR A 79 -1.67 -13.34 -2.55
N PRO A 80 -2.91 -13.55 -2.06
CA PRO A 80 -3.88 -14.55 -2.50
C PRO A 80 -4.71 -14.13 -3.73
N ASN A 81 -4.42 -12.99 -4.35
CA ASN A 81 -5.10 -12.48 -5.53
C ASN A 81 -4.16 -11.58 -6.36
N ASP A 82 -4.58 -11.24 -7.58
CA ASP A 82 -3.76 -10.55 -8.59
C ASP A 82 -3.28 -9.13 -8.21
N HIS A 83 -3.78 -8.55 -7.12
CA HIS A 83 -3.39 -7.22 -6.64
C HIS A 83 -2.61 -7.26 -5.32
N THR A 84 -2.20 -8.44 -4.86
CA THR A 84 -1.45 -8.62 -3.62
C THR A 84 -0.08 -9.23 -3.88
N ALA A 85 0.93 -8.68 -3.23
CA ALA A 85 2.23 -9.35 -3.06
C ALA A 85 2.38 -9.84 -1.63
N PHE A 86 2.73 -11.11 -1.47
CA PHE A 86 2.92 -11.76 -0.19
C PHE A 86 4.40 -11.81 0.17
N ILE A 87 4.75 -11.32 1.35
CA ILE A 87 6.10 -11.44 1.93
C ILE A 87 6.13 -12.76 2.72
N GLY A 88 6.78 -13.77 2.15
CA GLY A 88 6.94 -15.09 2.77
C GLY A 88 8.02 -15.08 3.85
N LEU A 89 9.11 -14.37 3.60
CA LEU A 89 10.25 -14.24 4.49
C LEU A 89 10.86 -12.85 4.36
N LEU A 90 11.28 -12.27 5.48
CA LEU A 90 12.29 -11.22 5.52
C LEU A 90 13.20 -11.56 6.69
N GLU A 91 14.42 -11.96 6.39
CA GLU A 91 15.41 -12.36 7.38
C GLU A 91 16.67 -11.53 7.22
N VAL A 92 17.19 -11.03 8.33
CA VAL A 92 18.38 -10.19 8.38
C VAL A 92 19.49 -11.00 9.05
N HIS A 93 20.65 -11.03 8.41
CA HIS A 93 21.83 -11.71 8.92
C HIS A 93 22.12 -11.27 10.36
N TRP A 94 22.41 -12.22 11.26
CA TRP A 94 22.54 -11.99 12.71
C TRP A 94 23.44 -10.81 13.09
N ASN A 95 24.65 -10.75 12.50
CA ASN A 95 25.62 -9.68 12.72
C ASN A 95 25.16 -8.26 12.29
N HIS A 96 24.03 -8.15 11.61
CA HIS A 96 23.48 -6.91 11.09
C HIS A 96 22.07 -6.60 11.64
N GLN A 97 21.66 -7.30 12.70
CA GLN A 97 20.40 -7.01 13.39
C GLN A 97 20.51 -5.79 14.33
N GLY A 98 19.37 -5.14 14.61
CA GLY A 98 19.30 -4.03 15.58
C GLY A 98 19.89 -2.69 15.12
N ILE A 99 20.44 -2.61 13.90
CA ILE A 99 21.06 -1.39 13.35
C ILE A 99 20.22 -0.70 12.25
N GLY A 100 18.96 -1.10 12.09
CA GLY A 100 18.03 -0.52 11.11
C GLY A 100 18.01 -1.20 9.73
N LEU A 101 18.83 -2.23 9.52
CA LEU A 101 18.94 -2.91 8.22
C LEU A 101 17.62 -3.57 7.75
N GLY A 102 16.83 -4.13 8.67
CA GLY A 102 15.52 -4.70 8.33
C GLY A 102 14.54 -3.65 7.78
N LYS A 103 14.56 -2.42 8.33
CA LYS A 103 13.76 -1.31 7.83
C LYS A 103 14.22 -0.90 6.43
N ALA A 104 15.52 -0.67 6.26
CA ALA A 104 16.09 -0.29 4.96
C ALA A 104 15.84 -1.36 3.88
N THR A 105 15.96 -2.64 4.24
CA THR A 105 15.62 -3.77 3.35
C THR A 105 14.16 -3.72 2.94
N TYR A 106 13.25 -3.52 3.90
CA TYR A 106 11.83 -3.43 3.61
C TYR A 106 11.47 -2.23 2.72
N GLU A 107 12.10 -1.06 2.92
CA GLU A 107 11.90 0.11 2.06
C GLU A 107 12.29 -0.20 0.61
N LEU A 108 13.42 -0.89 0.40
CA LEU A 108 13.82 -1.36 -0.93
C LEU A 108 12.86 -2.41 -1.51
N VAL A 109 12.31 -3.30 -0.68
CA VAL A 109 11.30 -4.29 -1.09
C VAL A 109 10.03 -3.60 -1.57
N GLN A 110 9.55 -2.61 -0.84
CA GLN A 110 8.37 -1.84 -1.24
C GLN A 110 8.64 -1.14 -2.59
N GLN A 111 9.80 -0.48 -2.74
CA GLN A 111 10.19 0.15 -4.01
C GLN A 111 10.27 -0.87 -5.16
N TYR A 112 10.82 -2.06 -4.89
CA TYR A 112 10.90 -3.13 -5.88
C TYR A 112 9.50 -3.54 -6.35
N VAL A 113 8.57 -3.78 -5.43
CA VAL A 113 7.17 -4.14 -5.74
C VAL A 113 6.48 -3.04 -6.54
N GLU A 114 6.57 -1.78 -6.09
CA GLU A 114 5.95 -0.64 -6.77
C GLU A 114 6.50 -0.43 -8.19
N THR A 115 7.77 -0.78 -8.43
CA THR A 115 8.42 -0.62 -9.73
C THR A 115 8.14 -1.79 -10.68
N HIS A 116 8.22 -3.03 -10.18
CA HIS A 116 8.19 -4.23 -11.03
C HIS A 116 6.80 -4.84 -11.15
N TRP A 117 5.93 -4.63 -10.16
CA TRP A 117 4.58 -5.20 -10.09
C TRP A 117 3.54 -4.09 -9.97
N PRO A 118 3.37 -3.26 -11.02
CA PRO A 118 2.48 -2.10 -10.99
C PRO A 118 1.00 -2.45 -10.78
N GLU A 119 0.61 -3.72 -10.84
CA GLU A 119 -0.72 -4.24 -10.50
C GLU A 119 -0.95 -4.38 -8.99
N VAL A 120 0.12 -4.50 -8.20
CA VAL A 120 0.05 -4.73 -6.75
C VAL A 120 -0.36 -3.46 -6.03
N ARG A 121 -1.33 -3.61 -5.13
CA ARG A 121 -1.88 -2.52 -4.31
C ARG A 121 -1.80 -2.83 -2.82
N THR A 122 -1.55 -4.08 -2.47
CA THR A 122 -1.45 -4.55 -1.08
C THR A 122 -0.20 -5.40 -0.90
N LEU A 123 0.58 -5.12 0.13
CA LEU A 123 1.57 -6.05 0.67
C LEU A 123 0.90 -6.84 1.79
N ARG A 124 1.10 -8.16 1.80
CA ARG A 124 0.54 -9.06 2.81
C ARG A 124 1.61 -9.97 3.38
N LEU A 125 1.47 -10.35 4.65
CA LEU A 125 2.38 -11.30 5.29
C LEU A 125 1.67 -12.10 6.37
N ALA A 126 2.33 -13.16 6.83
CA ALA A 126 1.91 -13.95 7.99
C ALA A 126 2.98 -13.90 9.08
N VAL A 127 2.54 -13.80 10.33
CA VAL A 127 3.41 -13.99 11.50
C VAL A 127 2.91 -15.22 12.26
N VAL A 128 3.77 -16.24 12.38
CA VAL A 128 3.49 -17.42 13.20
C VAL A 128 3.58 -17.04 14.69
N ASP A 129 2.64 -17.48 15.50
CA ASP A 129 2.51 -17.08 16.92
C ASP A 129 3.79 -17.35 17.73
N THR A 130 4.53 -18.41 17.41
CA THR A 130 5.84 -18.71 18.01
C THR A 130 6.91 -17.65 17.75
N ASN A 131 6.78 -16.86 16.68
CA ASN A 131 7.70 -15.78 16.30
C ASN A 131 7.13 -14.37 16.57
N ALA A 132 5.88 -14.25 17.02
CA ALA A 132 5.17 -12.97 17.12
C ALA A 132 5.84 -11.95 18.05
N HIS A 133 6.41 -12.41 19.17
CA HIS A 133 7.11 -11.55 20.14
C HIS A 133 8.34 -10.85 19.56
N VAL A 134 8.93 -11.36 18.46
CA VAL A 134 10.06 -10.74 17.76
C VAL A 134 9.58 -9.91 16.55
N ALA A 135 8.70 -10.49 15.73
CA ALA A 135 8.37 -9.94 14.42
C ALA A 135 7.24 -8.88 14.43
N THR A 136 6.23 -9.00 15.30
CA THR A 136 5.02 -8.17 15.20
C THR A 136 5.34 -6.68 15.34
N GLY A 137 6.20 -6.31 16.29
CA GLY A 137 6.58 -4.91 16.48
C GLY A 137 7.30 -4.31 15.27
N PHE A 138 8.09 -5.12 14.54
CA PHE A 138 8.77 -4.67 13.32
C PHE A 138 7.77 -4.33 12.21
N TRP A 139 6.83 -5.23 11.92
CA TRP A 139 5.85 -5.06 10.85
C TRP A 139 4.85 -3.93 11.13
N LEU A 140 4.39 -3.78 12.37
CA LEU A 140 3.53 -2.64 12.76
C LEU A 140 4.24 -1.29 12.50
N ARG A 141 5.54 -1.18 12.81
CA ARG A 141 6.33 0.02 12.49
C ARG A 141 6.55 0.27 11.01
N GLN A 142 6.41 -0.77 10.16
CA GLN A 142 6.47 -0.63 8.70
C GLN A 142 5.11 -0.23 8.10
N GLY A 143 4.07 -0.08 8.92
CA GLY A 143 2.72 0.32 8.51
C GLY A 143 1.81 -0.86 8.16
N PHE A 144 2.17 -2.10 8.52
CA PHE A 144 1.25 -3.22 8.41
C PHE A 144 0.24 -3.20 9.56
N GLU A 145 -1.00 -3.57 9.26
CA GLU A 145 -2.10 -3.68 10.20
C GLU A 145 -2.60 -5.13 10.26
N PRO A 146 -3.02 -5.62 11.44
CA PRO A 146 -3.60 -6.96 11.56
C PRO A 146 -4.94 -7.02 10.83
N THR A 147 -5.13 -8.06 10.02
CA THR A 147 -6.40 -8.29 9.29
C THR A 147 -7.49 -8.92 10.16
N GLY A 148 -7.11 -9.49 11.32
CA GLY A 148 -7.97 -10.36 12.13
C GLY A 148 -8.11 -11.79 11.58
N GLU A 149 -7.55 -12.08 10.40
CA GLU A 149 -7.54 -13.43 9.82
C GLU A 149 -6.43 -14.28 10.46
N GLU A 150 -6.80 -15.54 10.74
CA GLU A 150 -5.91 -16.55 11.29
C GLU A 150 -5.94 -17.81 10.40
N ARG A 151 -4.80 -18.50 10.33
CA ARG A 151 -4.65 -19.76 9.62
C ARG A 151 -3.92 -20.78 10.51
N PRO A 152 -4.38 -22.04 10.58
CA PRO A 152 -3.60 -23.10 11.20
C PRO A 152 -2.21 -23.18 10.55
N TYR A 153 -1.18 -23.24 11.36
CA TYR A 153 0.20 -23.39 10.91
C TYR A 153 0.74 -24.70 11.44
N LYS A 154 1.20 -25.58 10.54
CA LYS A 154 1.77 -26.87 10.91
C LYS A 154 3.05 -27.12 10.12
N TYR A 155 4.13 -27.38 10.84
CA TYR A 155 5.39 -27.83 10.28
C TYR A 155 5.85 -29.09 11.02
N ASP A 156 5.75 -30.25 10.38
CA ASP A 156 5.99 -31.56 11.00
C ASP A 156 5.26 -31.73 12.35
N ARG A 157 5.99 -31.59 13.48
CA ARG A 157 5.46 -31.72 14.85
C ARG A 157 5.09 -30.38 15.49
N LEU A 158 5.48 -29.26 14.91
CA LEU A 158 5.12 -27.94 15.39
C LEU A 158 3.70 -27.60 14.90
N GLU A 159 2.81 -27.31 15.83
CA GLU A 159 1.47 -26.79 15.57
C GLU A 159 1.34 -25.40 16.21
N SER A 160 0.88 -24.43 15.43
CA SER A 160 0.73 -23.04 15.83
C SER A 160 -0.36 -22.35 14.98
N THR A 161 -0.44 -21.02 15.09
CA THR A 161 -1.34 -20.19 14.30
C THR A 161 -0.54 -19.12 13.57
N ALA A 162 -0.84 -18.91 12.30
CA ALA A 162 -0.33 -17.80 11.51
C ALA A 162 -1.37 -16.67 11.47
N ARG A 163 -0.97 -15.47 11.87
CA ARG A 163 -1.81 -14.26 11.86
C ARG A 163 -1.44 -13.38 10.69
N LEU A 164 -2.44 -12.90 9.97
CA LEU A 164 -2.26 -12.19 8.71
C LEU A 164 -2.24 -10.68 8.92
N TYR A 165 -1.30 -10.03 8.26
CA TYR A 165 -1.12 -8.58 8.28
C TYR A 165 -1.08 -8.04 6.85
N GLU A 166 -1.59 -6.83 6.67
CA GLU A 166 -1.62 -6.16 5.37
C GLU A 166 -1.16 -4.71 5.48
N LYS A 167 -0.54 -4.22 4.42
CA LYS A 167 -0.28 -2.80 4.20
C LYS A 167 -0.77 -2.42 2.82
N ARG A 168 -1.66 -1.44 2.76
CA ARG A 168 -2.12 -0.84 1.50
C ARG A 168 -1.03 0.08 0.95
N LEU A 169 -0.81 0.02 -0.35
CA LEU A 169 0.08 0.89 -1.10
C LEU A 169 -0.72 2.00 -1.76
N THR A 170 -0.08 3.15 -1.99
CA THR A 170 -0.66 4.16 -2.86
C THR A 170 -0.54 3.67 -4.30
N TRP A 171 -1.68 3.48 -4.95
CA TRP A 171 -1.75 2.91 -6.30
C TRP A 171 -2.56 3.82 -7.22
N THR A 172 -2.10 3.95 -8.46
CA THR A 172 -2.80 4.70 -9.52
C THR A 172 -2.87 3.82 -10.76
N HIS A 173 -4.02 3.81 -11.44
CA HIS A 173 -4.22 3.03 -12.65
C HIS A 173 -3.11 3.30 -13.69
N PRO A 174 -2.49 2.26 -14.28
CA PRO A 174 -1.30 2.40 -15.12
C PRO A 174 -1.55 3.19 -16.41
N ASP A 175 -2.80 3.25 -16.86
CA ASP A 175 -3.20 4.06 -18.02
C ASP A 175 -3.44 5.55 -17.66
N LEU A 176 -2.99 6.05 -16.50
CA LEU A 176 -3.06 7.45 -16.13
C LEU A 176 -1.71 8.16 -16.25
N VAL A 177 -1.72 9.42 -16.67
CA VAL A 177 -0.52 10.25 -16.80
C VAL A 177 -0.77 11.68 -16.34
N VAL A 178 0.22 12.28 -15.70
CA VAL A 178 0.16 13.68 -15.25
C VAL A 178 0.41 14.61 -16.44
N ARG A 179 -0.45 15.61 -16.63
CA ARG A 179 -0.34 16.64 -17.69
C ARG A 179 -0.78 18.01 -17.14
N GLU A 180 -0.56 19.07 -17.89
CA GLU A 180 -1.20 20.37 -17.59
C GLU A 180 -2.73 20.23 -17.67
N SER A 181 -3.43 20.84 -16.71
CA SER A 181 -4.89 20.75 -16.59
C SER A 181 -5.55 22.07 -16.96
N ALA A 182 -6.69 21.96 -17.65
CA ALA A 182 -7.59 23.09 -17.87
C ALA A 182 -8.39 23.48 -16.61
N ILE A 183 -8.44 22.61 -15.60
CA ILE A 183 -9.12 22.84 -14.31
C ILE A 183 -8.19 23.59 -13.35
N ALA A 184 -7.05 22.99 -13.02
CA ALA A 184 -6.08 23.59 -12.09
C ALA A 184 -4.70 22.97 -12.26
N GLY A 185 -3.68 23.80 -12.48
CA GLY A 185 -2.26 23.39 -12.48
C GLY A 185 -2.00 22.15 -13.34
N GLN A 186 -1.69 21.04 -12.67
CA GLN A 186 -1.56 19.72 -13.30
C GLN A 186 -2.75 18.85 -12.97
N GLY A 187 -3.08 17.93 -13.88
CA GLY A 187 -4.18 17.00 -13.80
C GLY A 187 -3.75 15.59 -14.17
N LEU A 188 -4.61 14.62 -13.86
CA LEU A 188 -4.37 13.20 -14.14
C LEU A 188 -5.27 12.76 -15.28
N TYR A 189 -4.69 12.27 -16.38
CA TYR A 189 -5.40 12.02 -17.64
C TYR A 189 -5.36 10.56 -18.04
N ALA A 190 -6.49 10.03 -18.51
CA ALA A 190 -6.56 8.71 -19.10
C ALA A 190 -5.83 8.66 -20.45
N THR A 191 -4.95 7.68 -20.62
CA THR A 191 -4.24 7.40 -21.88
C THR A 191 -4.97 6.40 -22.75
N LYS A 192 -5.87 5.62 -22.14
CA LYS A 192 -6.77 4.64 -22.78
C LYS A 192 -8.17 4.75 -22.17
N PRO A 193 -9.22 4.23 -22.84
CA PRO A 193 -10.54 4.16 -22.24
C PRO A 193 -10.52 3.34 -20.94
N ILE A 194 -11.17 3.83 -19.89
CA ILE A 194 -11.35 3.14 -18.61
C ILE A 194 -12.85 2.89 -18.43
N ALA A 195 -13.25 1.63 -18.27
CA ALA A 195 -14.65 1.26 -18.13
C ALA A 195 -15.21 1.68 -16.76
N LYS A 196 -16.50 2.02 -16.71
CA LYS A 196 -17.25 2.18 -15.47
C LYS A 196 -17.03 0.98 -14.55
N GLY A 197 -16.86 1.22 -13.26
CA GLY A 197 -16.63 0.15 -12.28
C GLY A 197 -15.16 -0.25 -12.12
N THR A 198 -14.25 0.33 -12.91
CA THR A 198 -12.82 0.06 -12.77
C THR A 198 -12.24 0.83 -11.59
N VAL A 199 -11.48 0.18 -10.73
CA VAL A 199 -10.67 0.85 -9.69
C VAL A 199 -9.61 1.71 -10.36
N VAL A 200 -9.63 3.01 -10.07
CA VAL A 200 -8.74 4.00 -10.68
C VAL A 200 -7.59 4.38 -9.74
N ALA A 201 -7.83 4.42 -8.45
CA ALA A 201 -6.78 4.68 -7.47
C ALA A 201 -7.09 4.07 -6.11
N GLN A 202 -6.03 3.76 -5.37
CA GLN A 202 -6.06 3.43 -3.95
C GLN A 202 -5.10 4.37 -3.23
N LEU A 203 -5.60 5.00 -2.16
CA LEU A 203 -4.82 5.93 -1.36
C LEU A 203 -4.21 5.21 -0.16
N SER A 204 -2.96 5.55 0.12
CA SER A 204 -2.27 5.20 1.34
C SER A 204 -1.47 6.40 1.83
N GLY A 205 -1.05 6.36 3.09
CA GLY A 205 -0.48 7.52 3.75
C GLY A 205 -0.30 7.28 5.24
N HIS A 206 0.13 8.33 5.93
CA HIS A 206 0.19 8.30 7.39
C HIS A 206 -1.13 8.81 7.96
N LYS A 207 -1.52 8.25 9.11
CA LYS A 207 -2.66 8.75 9.88
C LYS A 207 -2.22 9.98 10.68
N ALA A 208 -3.05 11.00 10.67
CA ALA A 208 -2.85 12.24 11.41
C ALA A 208 -4.14 12.63 12.14
N THR A 209 -4.01 13.15 13.35
CA THR A 209 -5.11 13.80 14.07
C THR A 209 -5.53 15.09 13.38
N THR A 210 -6.70 15.63 13.73
CA THR A 210 -7.14 16.93 13.20
C THR A 210 -6.17 18.06 13.60
N ALA A 211 -5.56 17.96 14.78
CA ALA A 211 -4.55 18.92 15.23
C ALA A 211 -3.28 18.85 14.37
N GLU A 212 -2.77 17.64 14.11
CA GLU A 212 -1.60 17.44 13.26
C GLU A 212 -1.87 17.86 11.81
N LEU A 213 -3.04 17.52 11.25
CA LEU A 213 -3.43 17.96 9.90
C LEU A 213 -3.46 19.48 9.79
N LYS A 214 -3.97 20.20 10.80
CA LYS A 214 -3.96 21.67 10.81
C LYS A 214 -2.55 22.25 10.80
N GLU A 215 -1.59 21.61 11.48
CA GLU A 215 -0.19 22.03 11.43
C GLU A 215 0.43 21.76 10.05
N LEU A 216 0.16 20.60 9.46
CA LEU A 216 0.63 20.26 8.11
C LEU A 216 0.09 21.24 7.05
N LEU A 217 -1.19 21.60 7.12
CA LEU A 217 -1.86 22.52 6.18
C LEU A 217 -1.26 23.93 6.18
N LYS A 218 -0.43 24.30 7.16
CA LYS A 218 0.34 25.56 7.15
C LYS A 218 1.43 25.57 6.06
N ASN A 219 1.85 24.40 5.57
CA ASN A 219 2.89 24.24 4.55
C ASN A 219 2.36 23.38 3.39
N PRO A 220 1.45 23.90 2.55
CA PRO A 220 0.89 23.17 1.41
C PRO A 220 1.95 22.87 0.32
N PRO A 221 1.72 21.88 -0.56
CA PRO A 221 0.50 21.09 -0.71
C PRO A 221 0.38 19.94 0.31
N VAL A 222 -0.83 19.72 0.82
CA VAL A 222 -1.18 18.58 1.69
C VAL A 222 -2.46 17.96 1.15
N ASP A 223 -2.37 16.71 0.72
CA ASP A 223 -3.50 15.93 0.22
C ASP A 223 -3.97 14.99 1.34
N SER A 224 -5.21 15.15 1.77
CA SER A 224 -5.76 14.36 2.87
C SER A 224 -7.21 13.93 2.66
N ILE A 225 -7.56 12.82 3.31
CA ILE A 225 -8.91 12.26 3.35
C ILE A 225 -9.32 12.07 4.81
N THR A 226 -10.53 12.49 5.17
CA THR A 226 -11.06 12.23 6.51
C THR A 226 -11.43 10.75 6.64
N ILE A 227 -10.86 10.03 7.61
CA ILE A 227 -11.18 8.62 7.87
C ILE A 227 -12.16 8.48 9.03
N ASP A 228 -12.00 9.32 10.06
CA ASP A 228 -12.85 9.36 11.24
C ASP A 228 -12.90 10.77 11.86
N ASP A 229 -13.62 10.93 12.98
CA ASP A 229 -13.85 12.22 13.64
C ASP A 229 -12.56 13.00 13.97
N ASP A 230 -11.50 12.30 14.40
CA ASP A 230 -10.18 12.88 14.66
C ASP A 230 -9.06 12.10 13.96
N GLU A 231 -9.36 11.48 12.81
CA GLU A 231 -8.37 10.72 12.04
C GLU A 231 -8.45 11.07 10.55
N HIS A 232 -7.30 11.42 9.98
CA HIS A 232 -7.14 11.77 8.57
C HIS A 232 -6.02 10.94 7.96
N LEU A 233 -6.22 10.46 6.73
CA LEU A 233 -5.16 9.92 5.90
C LEU A 233 -4.45 11.09 5.24
N VAL A 234 -3.13 11.20 5.40
CA VAL A 234 -2.30 12.19 4.69
C VAL A 234 -1.35 11.46 3.76
N LEU A 235 -1.47 11.75 2.46
CA LEU A 235 -0.65 11.14 1.42
C LEU A 235 0.81 11.59 1.55
N SER A 236 1.75 10.72 1.16
CA SER A 236 3.14 11.13 0.99
C SER A 236 3.25 12.18 -0.12
N ASN A 237 4.15 13.15 0.05
CA ASN A 237 4.50 14.12 -0.98
C ASN A 237 5.94 13.93 -1.49
N ASP A 238 6.65 12.91 -0.99
CA ASP A 238 8.03 12.59 -1.38
C ASP A 238 8.21 11.07 -1.58
N PRO A 239 8.26 10.58 -2.83
CA PRO A 239 7.84 11.30 -4.03
C PRO A 239 6.32 11.55 -4.01
N ARG A 240 5.87 12.62 -4.66
CA ARG A 240 4.43 12.91 -4.82
C ARG A 240 3.80 11.86 -5.75
N PRO A 241 2.81 11.06 -5.28
CA PRO A 241 2.22 10.01 -6.09
C PRO A 241 1.33 10.58 -7.21
N PRO A 242 1.18 9.90 -8.36
CA PRO A 242 0.38 10.40 -9.48
C PRO A 242 -1.06 10.79 -9.13
N ILE A 243 -1.71 10.05 -8.23
CA ILE A 243 -3.08 10.37 -7.78
C ILE A 243 -3.20 11.72 -7.06
N ALA A 244 -2.11 12.25 -6.47
CA ALA A 244 -2.11 13.57 -5.85
C ALA A 244 -2.22 14.72 -6.87
N TYR A 245 -2.21 14.42 -8.17
CA TYR A 245 -2.55 15.39 -9.23
C TYR A 245 -4.01 15.27 -9.69
N GLY A 246 -4.82 14.45 -9.04
CA GLY A 246 -6.26 14.32 -9.33
C GLY A 246 -7.02 15.58 -8.93
N ASN A 247 -7.65 16.24 -9.91
CA ASN A 247 -8.35 17.49 -9.70
C ASN A 247 -9.82 17.30 -9.29
N HIS A 248 -10.39 18.40 -8.80
CA HIS A 248 -11.78 18.47 -8.45
C HIS A 248 -12.71 18.69 -9.66
N SER A 249 -13.84 17.98 -9.70
CA SER A 249 -15.03 18.37 -10.49
C SER A 249 -16.31 18.22 -9.67
N CYS A 250 -17.26 19.14 -9.84
CA CYS A 250 -18.60 19.04 -9.22
C CYS A 250 -19.50 17.98 -9.88
N ASP A 251 -19.10 17.47 -11.05
CA ASP A 251 -19.68 16.27 -11.65
C ASP A 251 -18.54 15.33 -12.07
N PRO A 252 -17.90 14.65 -11.10
CA PRO A 252 -16.69 13.89 -11.34
C PRO A 252 -16.97 12.60 -12.14
N ASN A 253 -15.93 12.08 -12.78
CA ASN A 253 -15.93 10.75 -13.38
C ASN A 253 -15.41 9.66 -12.43
N LEU A 254 -14.87 10.03 -11.27
CA LEU A 254 -14.56 9.10 -10.17
C LEU A 254 -15.51 9.27 -8.98
N TRP A 255 -15.60 8.23 -8.16
CA TRP A 255 -16.31 8.25 -6.88
C TRP A 255 -15.69 7.28 -5.87
N TRP A 256 -16.01 7.44 -4.58
CA TRP A 256 -15.50 6.59 -3.51
C TRP A 256 -16.29 5.28 -3.43
N ILE A 257 -15.58 4.17 -3.19
CA ILE A 257 -16.20 2.85 -2.91
C ILE A 257 -15.84 2.33 -1.51
N ASP A 258 -14.81 2.90 -0.89
CA ASP A 258 -14.47 2.75 0.52
C ASP A 258 -13.77 4.04 1.02
N ALA A 259 -13.12 4.00 2.18
CA ALA A 259 -12.45 5.16 2.76
C ALA A 259 -11.29 5.72 1.91
N VAL A 260 -10.70 4.91 1.02
CA VAL A 260 -9.43 5.23 0.36
C VAL A 260 -9.37 4.84 -1.12
N THR A 261 -10.41 4.23 -1.68
CA THR A 261 -10.42 3.67 -3.02
C THR A 261 -11.40 4.43 -3.92
N LEU A 262 -10.90 4.87 -5.07
CA LEU A 262 -11.67 5.54 -6.11
C LEU A 262 -11.93 4.60 -7.28
N GLU A 263 -13.17 4.63 -7.77
CA GLU A 263 -13.64 3.85 -8.91
C GLU A 263 -14.21 4.78 -10.00
N ALA A 264 -14.14 4.35 -11.26
CA ALA A 264 -14.78 5.03 -12.38
C ALA A 264 -16.31 5.00 -12.24
N ARG A 265 -16.92 6.15 -11.96
CA ARG A 265 -18.38 6.36 -11.85
C ARG A 265 -19.10 6.15 -13.19
N ARG A 266 -18.40 6.40 -14.29
CA ARG A 266 -18.86 6.29 -15.69
C ARG A 266 -17.69 5.88 -16.57
N ASP A 267 -17.95 5.48 -17.81
CA ASP A 267 -16.88 5.25 -18.78
C ASP A 267 -16.07 6.54 -18.99
N ILE A 268 -14.74 6.41 -19.00
CA ILE A 268 -13.78 7.50 -19.15
C ILE A 268 -13.09 7.31 -20.50
N ALA A 269 -13.15 8.32 -21.37
CA ALA A 269 -12.51 8.22 -22.66
C ALA A 269 -10.99 8.46 -22.54
N ALA A 270 -10.24 7.95 -23.52
CA ALA A 270 -8.83 8.34 -23.65
C ALA A 270 -8.74 9.85 -23.87
N GLY A 271 -7.88 10.52 -23.10
CA GLY A 271 -7.72 11.97 -23.11
C GLY A 271 -8.57 12.71 -22.08
N ASP A 272 -9.50 12.05 -21.38
CA ASP A 272 -10.26 12.68 -20.31
C ASP A 272 -9.41 12.83 -19.04
N GLU A 273 -9.61 13.94 -18.33
CA GLU A 273 -9.07 14.14 -16.98
C GLU A 273 -9.90 13.35 -15.97
N VAL A 274 -9.25 12.54 -15.14
CA VAL A 274 -9.91 11.89 -14.01
C VAL A 274 -10.03 12.85 -12.84
N THR A 275 -11.23 12.96 -12.29
CA THR A 275 -11.58 13.96 -11.28
C THR A 275 -12.43 13.33 -10.18
N SER A 276 -12.30 13.85 -8.96
CA SER A 276 -13.14 13.48 -7.82
C SER A 276 -13.84 14.70 -7.23
N ASP A 277 -14.88 14.49 -6.42
CA ASP A 277 -15.53 15.56 -5.71
C ASP A 277 -14.93 15.71 -4.31
N TYR A 278 -14.15 16.76 -4.04
CA TYR A 278 -13.49 16.94 -2.74
C TYR A 278 -14.47 17.05 -1.57
N GLY A 279 -15.69 17.55 -1.82
CA GLY A 279 -16.76 17.56 -0.81
C GLY A 279 -17.22 16.17 -0.37
N THR A 280 -16.84 15.11 -1.12
CA THR A 280 -17.15 13.71 -0.79
C THR A 280 -16.06 12.99 0.02
N SER A 281 -14.96 13.68 0.33
CA SER A 281 -13.81 13.13 1.07
C SER A 281 -13.27 14.00 2.20
N THR A 282 -13.83 15.20 2.38
CA THR A 282 -13.37 16.18 3.38
C THR A 282 -14.44 16.41 4.43
N GLY A 283 -14.15 16.08 5.69
CA GLY A 283 -15.04 16.30 6.84
C GLY A 283 -14.55 17.35 7.84
N VAL A 284 -13.56 18.16 7.44
CA VAL A 284 -12.95 19.26 8.23
C VAL A 284 -13.36 20.62 7.67
N ASP A 285 -13.03 21.69 8.40
CA ASP A 285 -13.20 23.06 7.91
C ASP A 285 -12.37 23.27 6.63
N PHE A 286 -13.08 23.38 5.52
CA PHE A 286 -12.54 23.47 4.17
C PHE A 286 -13.52 24.27 3.31
N GLU A 287 -12.98 25.21 2.54
CA GLU A 287 -13.71 25.95 1.52
C GLU A 287 -12.78 26.20 0.32
N MET A 288 -13.29 25.96 -0.89
CA MET A 288 -12.58 26.22 -2.13
C MET A 288 -13.51 26.84 -3.18
N ARG A 289 -13.11 27.97 -3.76
CA ARG A 289 -13.77 28.52 -4.96
C ARG A 289 -13.53 27.58 -6.14
N CYS A 290 -14.61 27.13 -6.77
CA CYS A 290 -14.58 26.13 -7.83
C CYS A 290 -14.85 26.75 -9.20
N THR A 291 -13.99 26.40 -10.15
CA THR A 291 -14.08 26.79 -11.56
C THR A 291 -13.95 25.58 -12.50
N CYS A 292 -14.32 24.38 -12.03
CA CYS A 292 -14.11 23.09 -12.72
C CYS A 292 -14.75 22.92 -14.11
N GLY A 293 -15.50 23.91 -14.60
CA GLY A 293 -16.11 23.89 -15.94
C GLY A 293 -17.35 23.00 -16.09
N SER A 294 -17.70 22.20 -15.08
CA SER A 294 -18.93 21.39 -15.11
C SER A 294 -20.19 22.27 -15.19
N ALA A 295 -21.20 21.83 -15.95
CA ALA A 295 -22.53 22.44 -15.95
C ALA A 295 -23.22 22.38 -14.57
N LEU A 296 -22.76 21.48 -13.69
CA LEU A 296 -23.22 21.31 -12.32
C LEU A 296 -22.27 21.96 -11.30
N CYS A 297 -21.40 22.89 -11.75
CA CYS A 297 -20.46 23.57 -10.87
C CYS A 297 -21.18 24.28 -9.73
N ARG A 298 -20.77 23.99 -8.49
CA ARG A 298 -21.31 24.60 -7.27
C ARG A 298 -20.79 26.01 -7.01
N GLY A 299 -19.72 26.42 -7.69
CA GLY A 299 -19.00 27.68 -7.47
C GLY A 299 -18.17 27.71 -6.18
N VAL A 300 -18.62 27.05 -5.12
CA VAL A 300 -17.87 26.83 -3.88
C VAL A 300 -18.07 25.38 -3.43
N VAL A 301 -16.97 24.72 -3.05
CA VAL A 301 -16.94 23.36 -2.49
C VAL A 301 -16.52 23.49 -1.03
N THR A 302 -17.17 22.76 -0.14
CA THR A 302 -16.91 22.84 1.30
C THR A 302 -16.83 21.47 1.95
N GLY A 303 -16.24 21.40 3.16
CA GLY A 303 -16.26 20.20 4.00
C GLY A 303 -17.65 19.85 4.57
N GLU A 304 -18.66 20.67 4.29
CA GLU A 304 -20.04 20.49 4.72
C GLU A 304 -20.99 20.10 3.57
N ASP A 305 -20.44 19.89 2.36
CA ASP A 305 -21.22 19.50 1.18
C ASP A 305 -21.97 18.17 1.38
N TRP A 306 -21.53 17.32 2.31
CA TRP A 306 -22.25 16.10 2.70
C TRP A 306 -23.66 16.36 3.24
N LYS A 307 -23.99 17.58 3.69
CA LYS A 307 -25.34 17.95 4.17
C LYS A 307 -26.34 18.23 3.04
N ARG A 308 -25.89 18.32 1.79
CA ARG A 308 -26.69 18.80 0.66
C ARG A 308 -27.54 17.67 0.08
N PRO A 309 -28.89 17.74 0.13
CA PRO A 309 -29.75 16.66 -0.31
C PRO A 309 -29.53 16.26 -1.77
N GLU A 310 -29.26 17.22 -2.66
CA GLU A 310 -29.04 16.97 -4.08
C GLU A 310 -27.73 16.22 -4.36
N LEU A 311 -26.73 16.35 -3.49
CA LEU A 311 -25.49 15.57 -3.59
C LEU A 311 -25.67 14.18 -2.99
N GLN A 312 -26.40 14.07 -1.87
CA GLN A 312 -26.75 12.79 -1.27
C GLN A 312 -27.52 11.90 -2.25
N GLU A 313 -28.53 12.46 -2.93
CA GLU A 313 -29.28 11.75 -3.98
C GLU A 313 -28.39 11.34 -5.16
N ARG A 314 -27.50 12.22 -5.61
CA ARG A 314 -26.63 11.97 -6.77
C ARG A 314 -25.59 10.89 -6.52
N TYR A 315 -24.95 10.91 -5.35
CA TYR A 315 -23.83 10.02 -5.02
C TYR A 315 -24.29 8.76 -4.29
N GLY A 316 -25.47 8.74 -3.68
CA GLY A 316 -25.95 7.62 -2.89
C GLY A 316 -24.94 7.25 -1.81
N ASP A 317 -24.46 6.01 -1.82
CA ASP A 317 -23.46 5.51 -0.87
C ASP A 317 -22.00 5.75 -1.28
N HIS A 318 -21.74 6.53 -2.35
CA HIS A 318 -20.39 6.77 -2.86
C HIS A 318 -19.70 7.99 -2.22
N TRP A 319 -19.59 7.95 -0.89
CA TRP A 319 -18.85 8.89 -0.06
C TRP A 319 -17.86 8.11 0.81
N ILE A 320 -16.85 8.79 1.35
CA ILE A 320 -16.04 8.17 2.40
C ILE A 320 -16.94 7.74 3.58
N PRO A 321 -16.64 6.62 4.28
CA PRO A 321 -17.52 6.06 5.31
C PRO A 321 -17.88 7.04 6.44
N MET A 322 -16.95 7.91 6.81
CA MET A 322 -17.16 8.94 7.83
C MET A 322 -18.31 9.90 7.48
N LEU A 323 -18.38 10.36 6.24
CA LEU A 323 -19.44 11.26 5.80
C LEU A 323 -20.78 10.53 5.68
N LEU A 324 -20.80 9.25 5.28
CA LEU A 324 -22.02 8.43 5.30
C LEU A 324 -22.57 8.28 6.72
N ARG A 325 -21.70 8.04 7.72
CA ARG A 325 -22.10 7.98 9.14
C ARG A 325 -22.78 9.29 9.56
N LYS A 326 -22.15 10.43 9.25
CA LYS A 326 -22.72 11.76 9.50
C LYS A 326 -24.08 11.99 8.82
N GLN A 327 -24.22 11.60 7.55
CA GLN A 327 -25.50 11.72 6.81
C GLN A 327 -26.62 10.89 7.44
N ARG A 328 -26.27 9.70 7.96
CA ARG A 328 -27.23 8.76 8.58
C ARG A 328 -27.50 9.08 10.06
N GLY A 329 -26.76 10.01 10.65
CA GLY A 329 -26.87 10.37 12.07
C GLY A 329 -26.39 9.28 13.02
N SER A 330 -25.45 8.45 12.58
CA SER A 330 -24.91 7.28 13.31
C SER A 330 -23.52 7.51 13.86
#